data_AF-A0A6G7XH94-F1
#
_entry.id   AF-A0A6G7XH94-F1
#
_cell.length_a   1.000
_cell.length_b   1.000
_cell.length_c   1.000
_cell.angle_alpha   90.00
_cell.angle_beta   90.00
_cell.angle_gamma   90.00
#
_symmetry.space_group_name_H-M   'P 1'
#
loop_
_entity.id
_entity.type
_entity.pdbx_description
1 polymer ?
#
loop_
_entity_poly.entity_id
_entity_poly.type
_entity_poly.pdbx_seq_one_letter_code
_entity_poly.pdbx_strand_id
1 'polypeptide(L)' 'MIARAHIALDANSVPPEDRHARDLSDYEMVEVTGEGATWEAAKDACEIPENALIISWIQE' A
#
# COMPACT_ATOMS: atom_id res chain seq x y z
N MET A 1 3.70 -18.47 0.49
CA MET A 1 4.39 -17.30 -0.11
C MET A 1 3.82 -16.08 0.58
N ILE A 2 4.66 -15.12 0.92
CA ILE A 2 4.27 -13.93 1.67
C ILE A 2 4.46 -12.71 0.78
N ALA A 3 3.44 -11.86 0.75
CA ALA A 3 3.54 -10.53 0.17
C ALA A 3 3.46 -9.52 1.30
N ARG A 4 4.35 -8.53 1.25
CA ARG A 4 4.31 -7.38 2.13
C ARG A 4 4.18 -6.11 1.31
N ALA A 5 3.20 -5.27 1.63
CA ALA A 5 3.00 -3.98 1.01
C ALA A 5 3.41 -2.88 1.99
N HIS A 6 4.26 -1.96 1.55
CA HIS A 6 4.51 -0.72 2.27
C HIS A 6 3.53 0.33 1.73
N ILE A 7 2.66 0.85 2.60
CA ILE A 7 1.59 1.76 2.24
C ILE A 7 1.66 3.06 3.01
N ALA A 8 1.25 4.16 2.37
CA ALA A 8 0.98 5.44 3.03
C ALA A 8 -0.54 5.57 3.21
N LEU A 9 -1.02 5.67 4.45
CA LEU A 9 -2.44 5.84 4.76
C LEU A 9 -2.95 7.19 4.24
N ASP A 10 -4.19 7.21 3.77
CA ASP A 10 -4.91 8.41 3.30
C ASP A 10 -4.24 9.25 2.20
N ALA A 11 -3.09 8.79 1.69
CA ALA A 11 -2.37 9.49 0.66
C ALA A 11 -3.27 9.72 -0.56
N ASN A 12 -4.06 8.73 -0.98
CA ASN A 12 -4.94 8.84 -2.14
C ASN A 12 -6.21 9.67 -1.92
N SER A 13 -6.50 10.11 -0.69
CA SER A 13 -7.57 11.06 -0.39
C SER A 13 -7.30 12.45 -0.99
N VAL A 14 -6.05 12.77 -1.30
CA VAL A 14 -5.70 13.98 -2.03
C VAL A 14 -6.29 13.93 -3.44
N PRO A 15 -7.01 14.98 -3.89
CA PRO A 15 -7.55 15.08 -5.24
C PRO A 15 -6.50 14.75 -6.31
N PRO A 16 -6.85 14.01 -7.38
CA PRO A 16 -5.90 13.57 -8.40
C PRO A 16 -5.03 14.70 -8.99
N GLU A 17 -5.59 15.90 -9.11
CA GLU A 17 -4.90 17.10 -9.59
C GLU A 17 -3.77 17.55 -8.66
N ASP A 18 -3.89 17.35 -7.34
CA ASP A 18 -2.94 17.84 -6.33
C ASP A 18 -1.95 16.76 -5.87
N ARG A 19 -2.10 15.50 -6.31
CA ARG A 19 -1.25 14.37 -5.86
C ARG A 19 0.24 14.55 -6.19
N HIS A 20 0.57 15.37 -7.18
CA HIS A 20 1.96 15.69 -7.54
C HIS A 20 2.65 16.57 -6.49
N ALA A 21 1.88 17.34 -5.71
CA ALA A 21 2.36 18.20 -4.65
C ALA A 21 2.28 17.54 -3.26
N ARG A 22 1.71 16.33 -3.17
CA ARG A 22 1.59 15.56 -1.93
C ARG A 22 2.98 15.13 -1.44
N ASP A 23 3.38 15.62 -0.27
CA ASP A 23 4.54 15.10 0.44
C ASP A 23 4.16 13.81 1.17
N LEU A 24 4.82 12.70 0.84
CA LEU A 24 4.55 11.40 1.47
C LEU A 24 4.99 11.37 2.95
N SER A 25 5.85 12.30 3.38
CA SER A 25 6.31 12.41 4.76
C SER A 25 5.20 12.85 5.73
N ASP A 26 4.12 13.44 5.21
CA ASP A 26 2.96 13.89 6.00
C ASP A 26 1.96 12.77 6.32
N TYR A 27 2.17 11.56 5.76
CA TYR A 27 1.23 10.44 5.88
C TYR A 27 1.83 9.32 6.72
N GLU A 28 0.97 8.63 7.46
CA GLU A 28 1.38 7.47 8.24
C GLU A 28 1.76 6.31 7.31
N MET A 29 2.98 5.79 7.51
CA MET A 29 3.52 4.67 6.74
C MET A 29 3.31 3.38 7.51
N VAL A 30 2.70 2.38 6.87
CA VAL A 30 2.39 1.08 7.48
C VAL A 30 2.79 -0.05 6.56
N GLU A 31 3.15 -1.17 7.15
CA GLU A 31 3.36 -2.42 6.43
C GLU A 31 2.14 -3.33 6.63
N VAL A 32 1.61 -3.87 5.53
CA VAL A 32 0.60 -4.92 5.58
C VAL A 32 1.15 -6.18 4.94
N THR A 33 0.78 -7.33 5.50
CA THR A 33 1.24 -8.64 5.04
C THR A 33 0.06 -9.52 4.67
N GLY A 34 0.19 -10.24 3.57
CA GLY A 34 -0.76 -11.24 3.12
C GLY A 34 -0.05 -12.54 2.76
N GLU A 35 -0.71 -13.65 3.01
CA GLU A 35 -0.18 -14.99 2.75
C GLU A 35 -1.01 -15.70 1.68
N GLY A 36 -0.33 -16.41 0.79
CA GLY A 36 -0.98 -17.12 -0.31
C GLY A 36 -0.16 -18.25 -0.91
N ALA A 37 -0.83 -19.09 -1.69
CA ALA A 37 -0.20 -20.16 -2.47
C ALA A 37 0.60 -19.61 -3.66
N THR A 38 0.21 -18.44 -4.18
CA THR A 38 0.88 -17.72 -5.27
C THR A 38 1.14 -16.27 -4.87
N TRP A 39 1.96 -15.56 -5.66
CA TRP A 39 2.25 -14.14 -5.44
C TRP A 39 0.98 -13.29 -5.51
N GLU A 40 0.14 -13.54 -6.51
CA GLU A 40 -1.14 -12.83 -6.69
C GLU A 40 -2.09 -13.09 -5.51
N ALA A 41 -2.19 -14.34 -5.05
CA ALA A 41 -3.02 -14.67 -3.89
C ALA A 41 -2.50 -14.02 -2.61
N ALA A 42 -1.18 -13.93 -2.42
CA ALA A 42 -0.58 -13.28 -1.27
C ALA A 42 -0.80 -11.74 -1.29
N LYS A 43 -0.74 -11.12 -2.48
CA LYS A 43 -1.08 -9.70 -2.65
C LYS A 43 -2.55 -9.42 -2.39
N ASP A 44 -3.45 -10.28 -2.87
CA ASP A 44 -4.91 -10.14 -2.67
C ASP A 44 -5.29 -10.32 -1.19
N ALA A 45 -4.54 -11.15 -0.46
CA ALA A 45 -4.69 -11.32 0.98
C ALA A 45 -4.19 -10.13 1.82
N CYS A 46 -3.52 -9.13 1.22
CA CYS A 46 -3.13 -7.92 1.93
C CYS A 46 -4.33 -6.96 2.05
N GLU A 47 -4.76 -6.66 3.27
CA GLU A 47 -5.83 -5.69 3.52
C GLU A 47 -5.33 -4.25 3.32
N ILE A 48 -5.41 -3.75 2.08
CA ILE A 48 -5.04 -2.37 1.72
C ILE A 48 -6.26 -1.45 1.92
N PRO A 49 -6.18 -0.42 2.77
CA PRO A 49 -7.26 0.57 2.91
C PRO A 49 -7.54 1.31 1.59
N GLU A 50 -8.81 1.66 1.34
CA GLU A 50 -9.27 2.27 0.07
C GLU A 50 -8.49 3.54 -0.34
N ASN A 51 -8.12 4.37 0.65
CA ASN A 51 -7.38 5.61 0.43
C ASN A 51 -5.86 5.48 0.61
N ALA A 52 -5.36 4.27 0.86
CA ALA A 52 -3.93 4.06 1.00
C ALA A 52 -3.25 4.10 -0.37
N LEU A 53 -2.03 4.63 -0.38
CA LEU A 53 -1.13 4.54 -1.52
C LEU A 53 -0.13 3.42 -1.29
N ILE A 54 -0.03 2.49 -2.22
CA ILE A 54 1.02 1.47 -2.20
C ILE A 54 2.32 2.09 -2.71
N ILE A 55 3.34 2.08 -1.86
CA ILE A 55 4.69 2.58 -2.17
C ILE A 55 5.53 1.48 -2.82
N SER A 56 5.54 0.29 -2.21
CA SER A 56 6.32 -0.84 -2.69
C SER A 56 5.73 -2.18 -2.25
N TRP A 57 6.13 -3.23 -2.97
CA TRP A 57 5.84 -4.62 -2.64
C TRP A 57 7.14 -5.35 -2.37
N ILE A 58 7.12 -6.22 -1.36
CA ILE A 58 8.22 -7.11 -0.99
C ILE A 58 7.67 -8.54 -1.04
N GLN A 59 8.44 -9.43 -1.66
CA GLN A 59 8.14 -10.85 -1.75
C GLN A 59 9.03 -11.62 -0.77
N GLU A 60 8.41 -12.46 0.07
CA GLU A 60 9.06 -13.28 1.10
C GLU A 60 8.64 -14.76 1.00
#